data_AF-A0A9P9X719-F1
#
_entry.id   AF-A0A9P9X719-F1
#
_cell.length_a   1.000
_cell.length_b   1.000
_cell.length_c   1.000
_cell.angle_alpha   90.00
_cell.angle_beta   90.00
_cell.angle_gamma   90.00
#
_symmetry.space_group_name_H-M   'P 1'
#
loop_
_entity.id
_entity.type
_entity.pdbx_description
1 polymer ?
#
loop_
_entity_poly.entity_id
_entity_poly.type
_entity_poly.pdbx_seq_one_letter_code
_entity_poly.pdbx_strand_id
1 'polypeptide(L)'
;MFSNSIPNLLAYCLTLYLSVVSAQIATLDQFFNRTTFPNGKAENVTIYLNEAVDLAKTWSLYQYFQDFCITQQVYPSLFRFPAGFVEPFSPFDRLNFVGHNFVSAWAYDTGDGIVLIDALDKPEEINAILIPGLQKFGFKRSDIKHCIITREHVDHDGGAKYLKDTFNTTLWASEAA
;
A
#
# COMPACT_ATOMS: atom_id res chain seq x y z
N MET A 1 -46.02 -36.63 -46.48
CA MET A 1 -46.08 -35.44 -47.35
C MET A 1 -45.14 -34.41 -46.75
N PHE A 2 -44.32 -33.80 -47.58
CA PHE A 2 -43.03 -33.22 -47.27
C PHE A 2 -43.05 -31.92 -46.46
N SER A 3 -41.92 -31.71 -45.76
CA SER A 3 -41.22 -30.43 -45.58
C SER A 3 -41.90 -29.32 -44.78
N ASN A 4 -41.29 -29.00 -43.63
CA ASN A 4 -41.09 -27.61 -43.22
C ASN A 4 -39.77 -27.49 -42.44
N SER A 5 -38.72 -27.35 -43.24
CA SER A 5 -37.54 -26.48 -43.09
C SER A 5 -37.28 -25.88 -41.70
N ILE A 6 -36.23 -26.39 -41.06
CA ILE A 6 -35.49 -25.73 -39.98
C ILE A 6 -34.73 -24.54 -40.61
N PRO A 7 -34.89 -23.30 -40.13
CA PRO A 7 -34.03 -22.22 -40.60
C PRO A 7 -32.63 -22.37 -39.99
N ASN A 8 -31.65 -22.47 -40.89
CA ASN A 8 -30.22 -22.32 -40.64
C ASN A 8 -29.93 -21.15 -39.70
N LEU A 9 -29.58 -21.44 -38.44
CA LEU A 9 -28.83 -20.49 -37.62
C LEU A 9 -27.36 -20.61 -38.03
N LEU A 10 -27.04 -19.96 -39.15
CA LEU A 10 -25.66 -19.72 -39.59
C LEU A 10 -24.93 -19.04 -38.44
N ALA A 11 -23.90 -19.74 -37.96
CA ALA A 11 -22.96 -19.27 -36.96
C ALA A 11 -22.38 -17.92 -37.40
N TYR A 12 -22.73 -16.85 -36.69
CA TYR A 12 -21.92 -15.64 -36.67
C TYR A 12 -20.65 -15.94 -35.86
N CYS A 13 -19.69 -16.61 -36.49
CA CYS A 13 -18.30 -16.57 -36.05
C CYS A 13 -17.80 -15.15 -36.34
N LEU A 14 -18.05 -14.23 -35.41
CA LEU A 14 -17.38 -12.95 -35.37
C LEU A 14 -15.90 -13.26 -35.07
N THR A 15 -15.08 -13.36 -36.10
CA THR A 15 -13.63 -13.44 -35.96
C THR A 15 -13.16 -12.12 -35.36
N LEU A 16 -13.03 -12.09 -34.04
CA LEU A 16 -12.21 -11.12 -33.34
C LEU A 16 -10.78 -11.31 -33.83
N TYR A 17 -10.39 -10.55 -34.85
CA TYR A 17 -8.99 -10.26 -35.09
C TYR A 17 -8.49 -9.52 -33.84
N LEU A 18 -7.99 -10.27 -32.86
CA LEU A 18 -7.08 -9.73 -31.87
C LEU A 18 -5.86 -9.28 -32.65
N SER A 19 -5.83 -8.01 -33.05
CA SER A 19 -4.56 -7.35 -33.31
C SER A 19 -3.82 -7.40 -31.98
N VAL A 20 -2.95 -8.40 -31.83
CA VAL A 20 -1.92 -8.39 -30.80
C VAL A 20 -1.00 -7.25 -31.20
N VAL A 21 -1.40 -6.03 -30.84
CA VAL A 21 -0.47 -4.93 -30.78
C VAL A 21 0.49 -5.38 -29.70
N SER A 22 1.67 -5.84 -30.11
CA SER A 22 2.80 -5.88 -29.22
C SER A 22 3.05 -4.43 -28.83
N ALA A 23 2.34 -3.97 -27.79
CA ALA A 23 2.75 -2.79 -27.07
C ALA A 23 4.12 -3.16 -26.53
N GLN A 24 5.18 -2.74 -27.22
CA GLN A 24 6.50 -2.73 -26.63
C GLN A 24 6.33 -1.95 -25.32
N ILE A 25 6.45 -2.67 -24.20
CA ILE A 25 6.61 -2.03 -22.90
C ILE A 25 7.90 -1.25 -23.06
N ALA A 26 7.78 0.05 -23.30
CA ALA A 26 8.93 0.92 -23.33
C ALA A 26 9.66 0.75 -22.00
N THR A 27 11.00 0.69 -22.07
CA THR A 27 11.82 0.34 -20.90
C THR A 27 11.45 1.27 -19.75
N LEU A 28 11.32 0.70 -18.54
CA LEU A 28 10.90 1.45 -17.36
C LEU A 28 11.78 2.69 -17.13
N ASP A 29 13.01 2.67 -17.65
CA ASP A 29 13.98 3.77 -17.67
C ASP A 29 13.39 5.11 -18.14
N GLN A 30 12.41 5.11 -19.05
CA GLN A 30 11.78 6.36 -19.51
C GLN A 30 10.92 7.03 -18.43
N PHE A 31 10.43 6.28 -17.44
CA PHE A 31 9.66 6.82 -16.32
C PHE A 31 10.56 7.41 -15.23
N PHE A 32 11.84 7.05 -15.22
CA PHE A 32 12.81 7.49 -14.23
C PHE A 32 13.85 8.38 -14.90
N ASN A 33 13.49 9.64 -15.15
CA ASN A 33 14.46 10.64 -15.57
C ASN A 33 15.43 10.90 -14.40
N ARG A 34 16.57 10.20 -14.39
CA ARG A 34 17.53 10.28 -13.29
C ARG A 34 18.11 11.68 -13.25
N THR A 35 17.79 12.44 -12.21
CA THR A 35 18.41 13.75 -11.96
C THR A 35 19.93 13.57 -11.86
N THR A 36 20.67 14.05 -12.85
CA THR A 36 22.13 14.04 -12.81
C THR A 36 22.62 15.36 -12.22
N PHE A 37 23.36 15.29 -11.11
CA PHE A 37 24.01 16.46 -10.53
C PHE A 37 25.38 16.65 -11.20
N PRO A 38 25.60 17.73 -11.97
CA PRO A 38 26.81 17.90 -12.79
C PRO A 38 28.11 17.95 -11.94
N ASN A 39 28.01 18.19 -10.64
CA ASN A 39 29.12 18.16 -9.67
C ASN A 39 28.80 17.27 -8.46
N GLY A 40 28.01 16.21 -8.64
CA GLY A 40 27.60 15.31 -7.56
C GLY A 40 28.79 14.57 -6.93
N LYS A 41 28.94 14.67 -5.61
CA LYS A 41 29.94 13.90 -4.85
C LYS A 41 29.27 12.72 -4.16
N ALA A 42 28.98 11.66 -4.91
CA ALA A 42 28.26 10.48 -4.41
C ALA A 42 28.93 9.85 -3.18
N GLU A 43 30.26 9.84 -3.15
CA GLU A 43 31.07 9.35 -2.02
C GLU A 43 30.80 10.10 -0.71
N ASN A 44 30.43 11.38 -0.78
CA ASN A 44 30.17 12.22 0.38
C ASN A 44 28.72 12.14 0.87
N VAL A 45 27.80 11.61 0.06
CA VAL A 45 26.36 11.58 0.39
C VAL A 45 26.13 10.82 1.69
N THR A 46 26.68 9.60 1.80
CA THR A 46 26.52 8.77 3.00
C THR A 46 27.13 9.44 4.23
N ILE A 47 28.27 10.14 4.08
CA ILE A 47 28.94 10.84 5.19
C ILE A 47 28.02 11.92 5.77
N TYR A 48 27.54 12.83 4.91
CA TYR A 48 26.72 13.95 5.37
C TYR A 48 25.31 13.54 5.80
N LEU A 49 24.75 12.46 5.23
CA LEU A 49 23.49 11.90 5.71
C LEU A 49 23.66 11.35 7.14
N ASN A 50 24.73 10.61 7.42
CA ASN A 50 24.99 10.09 8.77
C ASN A 50 25.22 11.22 9.79
N GLU A 51 26.02 12.23 9.43
CA GLU A 51 26.22 13.40 10.29
C GLU A 51 24.90 14.13 10.59
N ALA A 52 24.02 14.26 9.61
CA ALA A 52 22.72 14.90 9.78
C ALA A 52 21.77 14.07 10.66
N VAL A 53 21.77 12.74 10.53
CA VAL A 53 21.03 11.83 11.43
C VAL A 53 21.53 11.98 12.88
N ASP A 54 22.84 12.00 13.09
CA ASP A 54 23.44 12.10 14.44
C ASP A 54 23.10 13.42 15.15
N LEU A 55 22.90 14.49 14.38
CA LEU A 55 22.46 15.78 14.89
C LEU A 55 20.96 15.82 15.22
N ALA A 56 20.16 14.94 14.61
CA ALA A 56 18.71 14.93 14.70
C ALA A 56 18.19 14.24 15.99
N LYS A 57 18.64 14.71 17.15
CA LYS A 57 18.43 14.07 18.46
C LYS A 57 17.01 14.11 19.00
N THR A 58 16.13 14.90 18.39
CA THR A 58 14.71 14.97 18.75
C THR A 58 13.86 14.45 17.61
N TRP A 59 12.68 13.91 17.93
CA TRP A 59 11.74 13.46 16.91
C TRP A 59 11.42 14.54 15.86
N SER A 60 11.27 15.79 16.29
CA SER A 60 11.04 16.92 15.39
C SER A 60 12.21 17.20 14.44
N LEU A 61 13.45 17.08 14.90
CA LEU A 61 14.64 17.27 14.06
C LEU A 61 14.86 16.05 13.17
N TYR A 62 14.53 14.84 13.63
CA TYR A 62 14.61 13.62 12.83
C TYR A 62 13.63 13.66 11.67
N GLN A 63 12.38 14.09 11.92
CA GLN A 63 11.42 14.33 10.85
C GLN A 63 11.93 15.38 9.86
N TYR A 64 12.52 16.48 10.35
CA TYR A 64 13.13 17.49 9.49
C TYR A 64 14.27 16.92 8.62
N PHE A 65 15.14 16.08 9.20
CA PHE A 65 16.17 15.36 8.45
C PHE A 65 15.56 14.46 7.37
N GLN A 66 14.55 13.65 7.70
CA GLN A 66 13.86 12.77 6.75
C GLN A 66 13.25 13.57 5.60
N ASP A 67 12.58 14.69 5.92
CA ASP A 67 11.94 15.54 4.94
C ASP A 67 12.96 16.17 3.98
N PHE A 68 14.04 16.78 4.49
CA PHE A 68 14.99 17.53 3.66
C PHE A 68 16.05 16.68 2.98
N CYS A 69 16.55 15.67 3.69
CA CYS A 69 17.72 14.91 3.24
C CYS A 69 17.33 13.64 2.48
N ILE A 70 16.15 13.08 2.76
CA ILE A 70 15.71 11.81 2.15
C ILE A 70 14.59 12.04 1.14
N THR A 71 13.51 12.73 1.53
CA THR A 71 12.29 12.76 0.71
C THR A 71 12.17 13.97 -0.22
N GLN A 72 12.78 15.12 0.13
CA GLN A 72 12.71 16.37 -0.64
C GLN A 72 14.10 16.95 -0.89
N GLN A 73 14.95 16.17 -1.57
CA GLN A 73 16.24 16.66 -2.04
C GLN A 73 16.02 17.75 -3.10
N VAL A 74 16.14 19.01 -2.65
CA VAL A 74 16.13 20.26 -3.43
C VAL A 74 14.73 20.83 -3.72
N TYR A 75 14.55 22.06 -3.25
CA TYR A 75 13.34 22.89 -3.36
C TYR A 75 12.87 23.14 -4.80
N PRO A 76 11.56 23.43 -4.99
CA PRO A 76 10.51 23.59 -3.97
C PRO A 76 9.92 22.26 -3.48
N SER A 77 9.16 22.30 -2.38
CA SER A 77 8.47 21.12 -1.83
C SER A 77 7.70 20.39 -2.93
N LEU A 78 8.13 19.17 -3.24
CA LEU A 78 7.57 18.38 -4.34
C LEU A 78 6.20 17.78 -3.99
N PHE A 79 5.93 17.57 -2.70
CA PHE A 79 4.63 17.12 -2.23
C PHE A 79 4.40 17.56 -0.78
N ARG A 80 3.15 17.89 -0.47
CA ARG A 80 2.66 18.03 0.90
C ARG A 80 1.64 16.92 1.09
N PHE A 81 1.85 16.03 2.05
CA PHE A 81 0.83 15.03 2.38
C PHE A 81 -0.44 15.77 2.83
N PRO A 82 -1.55 15.68 2.09
CA PRO A 82 -2.78 16.34 2.50
C PRO A 82 -3.30 15.60 3.74
N ALA A 83 -3.59 16.33 4.81
CA ALA A 83 -4.33 15.75 5.93
C ALA A 83 -5.73 15.32 5.43
N GLY A 84 -6.17 14.11 5.79
CA GLY A 84 -7.47 13.61 5.35
C GLY A 84 -7.75 12.19 5.80
N PHE A 85 -9.00 11.79 5.67
CA PHE A 85 -9.44 10.40 5.84
C PHE A 85 -9.71 9.80 4.47
N VAL A 86 -9.48 8.50 4.33
CA VAL A 86 -9.87 7.73 3.15
C VAL A 86 -11.06 6.87 3.56
N GLU A 87 -12.21 7.12 2.96
CA GLU A 87 -13.38 6.27 3.22
C GLU A 87 -13.07 4.82 2.86
N PRO A 88 -13.37 3.84 3.74
CA PRO A 88 -13.15 2.43 3.48
C PRO A 88 -13.80 2.00 2.15
N PHE A 89 -13.05 1.32 1.30
CA PHE A 89 -13.52 0.83 0.00
C PHE A 89 -12.92 -0.54 -0.34
N SER A 90 -13.50 -1.23 -1.33
CA SER A 90 -13.01 -2.52 -1.82
C SER A 90 -12.70 -2.41 -3.31
N PRO A 91 -11.42 -2.35 -3.71
CA PRO A 91 -11.07 -2.31 -5.14
C PRO A 91 -11.26 -3.65 -5.84
N PHE A 92 -11.23 -4.75 -5.08
CA PHE A 92 -11.41 -6.12 -5.57
C PHE A 92 -12.25 -6.91 -4.59
N ASP A 93 -12.78 -8.04 -5.05
CA ASP A 93 -13.49 -8.98 -4.19
C ASP A 93 -12.62 -9.38 -2.99
N ARG A 94 -13.21 -9.26 -1.80
CA ARG A 94 -12.64 -9.72 -0.52
C ARG A 94 -11.39 -8.97 -0.06
N LEU A 95 -10.94 -7.95 -0.79
CA LEU A 95 -9.85 -7.06 -0.38
C LEU A 95 -10.41 -5.68 -0.06
N ASN A 96 -10.28 -5.28 1.21
CA ASN A 96 -10.90 -4.06 1.73
C ASN A 96 -9.83 -3.12 2.28
N PHE A 97 -9.87 -1.87 1.87
CA PHE A 97 -9.04 -0.82 2.45
C PHE A 97 -9.62 -0.38 3.81
N VAL A 98 -8.77 -0.38 4.84
CA VAL A 98 -9.14 -0.04 6.22
C VAL A 98 -8.09 0.85 6.92
N GLY A 99 -7.25 1.54 6.14
CA GLY A 99 -6.24 2.48 6.63
C GLY A 99 -6.67 3.94 6.56
N HIS A 100 -5.68 4.84 6.50
CA HIS A 100 -5.90 6.27 6.32
C HIS A 100 -5.05 6.83 5.17
N ASN A 101 -5.08 8.15 4.98
CA ASN A 101 -4.42 8.86 3.88
C ASN A 101 -2.88 8.77 3.87
N PHE A 102 -2.26 8.33 4.97
CA PHE A 102 -0.81 8.28 5.12
C PHE A 102 -0.31 6.84 5.03
N VAL A 103 -0.93 5.92 5.78
CA VAL A 103 -0.63 4.50 5.72
C VAL A 103 -1.80 3.70 5.22
N SER A 104 -1.50 2.84 4.26
CA SER A 104 -2.45 1.85 3.79
C SER A 104 -2.47 0.64 4.74
N ALA A 105 -3.64 0.32 5.27
CA ALA A 105 -3.91 -0.97 5.88
C ALA A 105 -5.04 -1.66 5.12
N TRP A 106 -4.93 -2.98 4.97
CA TRP A 106 -5.88 -3.77 4.19
C TRP A 106 -6.40 -4.96 4.97
N ALA A 107 -7.63 -5.36 4.69
CA ALA A 107 -8.28 -6.52 5.23
C ALA A 107 -8.66 -7.47 4.09
N TYR A 108 -8.01 -8.63 4.06
CA TYR A 108 -8.36 -9.72 3.16
C TYR A 108 -9.29 -10.71 3.88
N ASP A 109 -10.51 -10.84 3.36
CA ASP A 109 -11.51 -11.79 3.85
C ASP A 109 -11.23 -13.19 3.30
N THR A 110 -10.90 -14.13 4.18
CA THR A 110 -10.65 -15.54 3.83
C THR A 110 -11.92 -16.40 3.85
N GLY A 111 -13.06 -15.85 4.29
CA GLY A 111 -14.31 -16.58 4.53
C GLY A 111 -14.37 -17.21 5.93
N ASP A 112 -13.21 -17.57 6.49
CA ASP A 112 -13.06 -18.09 7.85
C ASP A 112 -12.55 -17.03 8.85
N GLY A 113 -12.22 -15.84 8.36
CA GLY A 113 -11.70 -14.73 9.12
C GLY A 113 -10.94 -13.73 8.24
N ILE A 114 -10.19 -12.85 8.89
CA ILE A 114 -9.50 -11.73 8.25
C ILE A 114 -8.01 -11.86 8.44
N VAL A 115 -7.29 -11.68 7.34
CA VAL A 115 -5.86 -11.38 7.33
C VAL A 115 -5.71 -9.89 7.11
N LEU A 116 -5.20 -9.19 8.11
CA LEU A 116 -4.79 -7.80 7.99
C LEU A 116 -3.42 -7.70 7.32
N ILE A 117 -3.23 -6.63 6.56
CA ILE A 117 -1.94 -6.20 6.02
C ILE A 117 -1.67 -4.82 6.62
N ASP A 118 -0.59 -4.74 7.39
CA ASP A 118 -0.18 -3.62 8.25
C ASP A 118 -1.14 -3.29 9.40
N ALA A 119 -0.62 -2.53 10.38
CA ALA A 119 -1.23 -2.25 11.67
C ALA A 119 -1.25 -0.76 12.06
N LEU A 120 -1.09 0.15 11.10
CA LEU A 120 -1.11 1.62 11.29
C LEU A 120 -0.02 2.14 12.27
N ASP A 121 0.01 3.46 12.48
CA ASP A 121 1.08 4.16 13.17
C ASP A 121 1.03 3.99 14.69
N LYS A 122 -0.18 3.83 15.25
CA LYS A 122 -0.38 3.82 16.71
C LYS A 122 -1.47 2.85 17.18
N PRO A 123 -1.37 2.34 18.43
CA PRO A 123 -2.41 1.50 19.03
C PRO A 123 -3.82 2.10 19.00
N GLU A 124 -3.95 3.41 19.20
CA GLU A 124 -5.26 4.08 19.26
C GLU A 124 -6.00 4.05 17.90
N GLU A 125 -5.24 4.03 16.80
CA GLU A 125 -5.77 4.05 15.44
C GLU A 125 -6.44 2.74 15.07
N ILE A 126 -6.07 1.63 15.72
CA ILE A 126 -6.79 0.37 15.56
C ILE A 126 -8.27 0.55 15.88
N ASN A 127 -8.61 1.21 16.99
CA ASN A 127 -10.01 1.41 17.38
C ASN A 127 -10.66 2.63 16.70
N ALA A 128 -9.87 3.66 16.37
CA ALA A 128 -10.39 4.88 15.79
C ALA A 128 -10.61 4.79 14.27
N ILE A 129 -9.84 3.95 13.58
CA ILE A 129 -9.78 3.89 12.11
C ILE A 129 -10.03 2.47 11.62
N LEU A 130 -9.17 1.52 11.99
CA LEU A 130 -9.17 0.18 11.39
C LEU A 130 -10.45 -0.60 11.70
N ILE A 131 -10.85 -0.67 12.98
CA ILE A 131 -12.06 -1.38 13.39
C ILE A 131 -13.33 -0.74 12.77
N PRO A 132 -13.54 0.58 12.81
CA PRO A 132 -14.62 1.23 12.06
C PRO A 132 -14.58 0.92 10.56
N GLY A 133 -13.40 0.87 9.96
CA GLY A 133 -13.20 0.47 8.56
C GLY A 133 -13.70 -0.94 8.27
N LEU A 134 -13.31 -1.92 9.10
CA LEU A 134 -13.79 -3.29 9.02
C LEU A 134 -15.32 -3.39 9.16
N GLN A 135 -15.91 -2.63 10.09
CA GLN A 135 -17.35 -2.64 10.34
C GLN A 135 -18.17 -2.17 9.14
N LYS A 136 -17.64 -1.30 8.27
CA LYS A 136 -18.31 -0.88 7.03
C LYS A 136 -18.57 -2.06 6.08
N PHE A 137 -17.77 -3.11 6.18
CA PHE A 137 -17.92 -4.34 5.38
C PHE A 137 -18.63 -5.47 6.15
N GLY A 138 -19.20 -5.17 7.33
CA GLY A 138 -19.91 -6.14 8.15
C GLY A 138 -19.01 -7.02 9.03
N PHE A 139 -17.69 -6.76 9.03
CA PHE A 139 -16.75 -7.50 9.85
C PHE A 139 -16.72 -7.02 11.31
N LYS A 140 -16.32 -7.92 12.19
CA LYS A 140 -16.11 -7.68 13.61
C LYS A 140 -14.63 -7.78 13.94
N ARG A 141 -14.21 -7.14 15.03
CA ARG A 141 -12.84 -7.28 15.56
C ARG A 141 -12.43 -8.73 15.84
N SER A 142 -13.39 -9.60 16.16
CA SER A 142 -13.17 -11.04 16.40
C SER A 142 -12.81 -11.83 15.15
N ASP A 143 -13.03 -11.25 13.98
CA ASP A 143 -12.81 -11.90 12.70
C ASP A 143 -11.34 -11.80 12.30
N ILE A 144 -10.58 -10.85 12.87
CA ILE A 144 -9.13 -10.71 12.69
C ILE A 144 -8.42 -11.94 13.26
N LYS A 145 -7.74 -12.70 12.40
CA LYS A 145 -6.94 -13.89 12.79
C LYS A 145 -5.46 -13.64 12.66
N HIS A 146 -5.07 -12.97 11.59
CA HIS A 146 -3.68 -12.73 11.23
C HIS A 146 -3.46 -11.26 10.89
N CYS A 147 -2.25 -10.78 11.12
CA CYS A 147 -1.76 -9.49 10.63
C CYS A 147 -0.36 -9.71 10.06
N ILE A 148 -0.16 -9.30 8.80
CA ILE A 148 1.12 -9.35 8.11
C ILE A 148 1.68 -7.94 8.08
N ILE A 149 2.85 -7.74 8.66
CA ILE A 149 3.59 -6.48 8.61
C ILE A 149 4.47 -6.49 7.37
N THR A 150 4.31 -5.48 6.52
CA THR A 150 4.97 -5.43 5.21
C THR A 150 6.39 -4.90 5.27
N ARG A 151 6.73 -4.04 6.25
CA ARG A 151 8.07 -3.46 6.42
C ARG A 151 8.34 -2.91 7.83
N GLU A 152 9.61 -2.64 8.10
CA GLU A 152 10.23 -2.23 9.37
C GLU A 152 10.07 -0.74 9.72
N HIS A 153 8.89 -0.16 9.50
CA HIS A 153 8.61 1.21 9.93
C HIS A 153 7.39 1.29 10.85
N VAL A 154 7.45 2.24 11.80
CA VAL A 154 6.43 2.41 12.84
C VAL A 154 5.05 2.72 12.30
N ASP A 155 4.99 3.36 11.14
CA ASP A 155 3.74 3.67 10.44
C ASP A 155 3.04 2.38 9.95
N HIS A 156 3.77 1.26 9.80
CA HIS A 156 3.19 -0.03 9.42
C HIS A 156 2.96 -1.00 10.60
N ASP A 157 3.68 -0.87 11.72
CA ASP A 157 3.64 -1.84 12.83
C ASP A 157 3.17 -1.29 14.18
N GLY A 158 2.87 0.01 14.27
CA GLY A 158 2.59 0.70 15.54
C GLY A 158 1.38 0.14 16.30
N GLY A 159 0.36 -0.37 15.63
CA GLY A 159 -0.77 -1.06 16.25
C GLY A 159 -0.59 -2.57 16.48
N ALA A 160 0.51 -3.19 16.03
CA ALA A 160 0.67 -4.65 15.99
C ALA A 160 0.60 -5.30 17.38
N LYS A 161 1.28 -4.69 18.37
CA LYS A 161 1.24 -5.17 19.76
C LYS A 161 -0.19 -5.14 20.32
N TYR A 162 -0.94 -4.08 20.03
CA TYR A 162 -2.32 -3.94 20.47
C TYR A 162 -3.23 -5.03 19.88
N LEU A 163 -3.06 -5.33 18.58
CA LEU A 163 -3.77 -6.42 17.91
C LEU A 163 -3.46 -7.79 18.54
N LYS A 164 -2.19 -8.03 18.91
CA LYS A 164 -1.77 -9.26 19.59
C LYS A 164 -2.37 -9.37 20.97
N ASP A 165 -2.20 -8.35 21.81
CA ASP A 165 -2.59 -8.40 23.22
C ASP A 165 -4.11 -8.41 23.39
N THR A 166 -4.84 -7.65 22.55
CA THR A 166 -6.28 -7.41 22.74
C THR A 166 -7.14 -8.41 21.99
N PHE A 167 -6.72 -8.81 20.78
CA PHE A 167 -7.53 -9.67 19.90
C PHE A 167 -6.92 -11.06 19.70
N ASN A 168 -5.77 -11.34 20.32
CA ASN A 168 -5.00 -12.58 20.12
C ASN A 168 -4.65 -12.82 18.64
N THR A 169 -4.44 -11.73 17.89
CA THR A 169 -4.05 -11.79 16.47
C THR A 169 -2.66 -12.41 16.32
N THR A 170 -2.48 -13.33 15.39
CA THR A 170 -1.14 -13.85 15.05
C THR A 170 -0.43 -12.87 14.12
N LEU A 171 0.74 -12.41 14.53
CA LEU A 171 1.55 -11.48 13.76
C LEU A 171 2.54 -12.24 12.88
N TRP A 172 2.71 -11.77 11.65
CA TRP A 172 3.67 -12.28 10.67
C TRP A 172 4.48 -11.11 10.15
N ALA A 173 5.78 -11.33 9.95
CA ALA A 173 6.68 -10.41 9.27
C ALA A 173 7.73 -11.23 8.53
N SER A 174 8.45 -10.61 7.60
CA SER A 174 9.63 -11.25 6.99
C SER A 174 10.74 -11.41 8.04
N GLU A 175 11.63 -12.39 7.87
CA GLU A 175 12.81 -12.54 8.73
C GLU A 175 13.75 -11.32 8.67
N ALA A 176 13.71 -10.57 7.57
CA ALA A 176 14.56 -9.42 7.32
C ALA A 176 14.00 -8.09 7.83
N ALA A 177 12.78 -8.09 8.40
CA ALA A 177 12.13 -6.92 8.97
C ALA A 177 12.48 -6.76 10.46
#